data_AF-A0A8T3KMP4-F1
#
_entry.id   AF-A0A8T3KMP4-F1
#
_cell.length_a   1.000
_cell.length_b   1.000
_cell.length_c   1.000
_cell.angle_alpha   90.00
_cell.angle_beta   90.00
_cell.angle_gamma   90.00
#
_symmetry.space_group_name_H-M   'P 1'
#
loop_
_entity.id
_entity.type
_entity.pdbx_description
1 polymer ?
#
loop_
_entity_poly.entity_id
_entity_poly.type
_entity_poly.pdbx_seq_one_letter_code
_entity_poly.pdbx_strand_id
1 'polypeptide(L)'
;MRIISIRKGFASDHSSTSYEFLAVDKALGKKEKAEVASLSRRADPTSRRVSFVYNVDGYDIPGGWEKLMEKYYDVMYRESYDWWTFALAFNTTEEQIENLSKYEFSGYDDLGISIESKGSRVVVAIYCRVDMAFIGDLYDEYEGYYEDDYEDENEEDESDGEDGVSFAAEDGLLNLLIQVRQQLINEDYRTLYAVWEKYGDFDDDEEDEFDIPIPQDKKTGKNIVEQFRNILD
;
A
#
# COMPACT_ATOMS: atom_id res chain seq x y z
N MET A 1 25.82 -2.06 28.15
CA MET A 1 25.51 -2.09 26.70
C MET A 1 24.04 -1.76 26.56
N ARG A 2 23.71 -0.58 26.04
CA ARG A 2 22.34 -0.16 25.73
C ARG A 2 22.13 -0.40 24.23
N ILE A 3 21.08 -1.11 23.87
CA ILE A 3 20.63 -1.26 22.48
C ILE A 3 20.00 0.09 22.11
N ILE A 4 20.51 0.77 21.09
CA ILE A 4 20.21 2.19 20.78
C ILE A 4 19.23 2.32 19.61
N SER A 5 18.66 1.23 19.12
CA SER A 5 17.60 1.23 18.12
C SER A 5 17.06 -0.18 17.98
N ILE A 6 15.75 -0.35 18.10
CA ILE A 6 15.04 -1.56 17.66
C ILE A 6 14.43 -1.16 16.31
N ARG A 7 15.04 -1.58 15.20
CA ARG A 7 14.42 -1.43 13.89
C ARG A 7 13.09 -2.19 13.89
N LYS A 8 11.99 -1.48 13.64
CA LYS A 8 10.66 -2.10 13.39
C LYS A 8 10.47 -2.56 11.93
N GLY A 9 11.52 -2.49 11.10
CA GLY A 9 11.60 -3.18 9.81
C GLY A 9 12.61 -4.32 9.90
N PHE A 10 12.17 -5.56 9.72
CA PHE A 10 13.04 -6.74 9.79
C PHE A 10 14.01 -6.76 8.60
N ALA A 11 15.26 -7.10 8.86
CA ALA A 11 16.18 -7.50 7.79
C ALA A 11 15.72 -8.88 7.28
N SER A 12 15.02 -8.89 6.15
CA SER A 12 14.55 -10.10 5.48
C SER A 12 15.73 -11.04 5.19
N ASP A 13 15.78 -12.21 5.84
CA ASP A 13 16.77 -13.25 5.59
C ASP A 13 16.35 -14.12 4.40
N HIS A 14 16.28 -13.53 3.20
CA HIS A 14 16.11 -14.22 1.91
C HIS A 14 15.04 -15.33 1.85
N SER A 15 14.01 -15.27 2.71
CA SER A 15 12.92 -16.25 2.77
C SER A 15 11.69 -15.76 3.55
N SER A 16 11.56 -14.43 3.66
CA SER A 16 10.44 -13.79 4.33
C SER A 16 9.50 -13.08 3.35
N THR A 17 8.21 -13.17 3.62
CA THR A 17 7.17 -12.33 3.02
C THR A 17 6.44 -11.61 4.14
N SER A 18 6.32 -10.29 4.04
CA SER A 18 5.62 -9.45 5.00
C SER A 18 4.47 -8.68 4.34
N TYR A 19 3.45 -8.37 5.12
CA TYR A 19 2.31 -7.58 4.71
C TYR A 19 1.94 -6.58 5.79
N GLU A 20 1.61 -5.35 5.38
CA GLU A 20 0.98 -4.34 6.23
C GLU A 20 -0.33 -3.90 5.56
N PHE A 21 -1.45 -4.04 6.27
CA PHE A 21 -2.77 -3.62 5.80
C PHE A 21 -3.30 -2.46 6.64
N LEU A 22 -4.03 -1.55 6.00
CA LEU A 22 -4.64 -0.40 6.65
C LEU A 22 -6.05 -0.11 6.12
N ALA A 23 -6.99 0.04 7.05
CA ALA A 23 -8.36 0.48 6.81
C ALA A 23 -8.46 1.98 7.10
N VAL A 24 -8.66 2.74 6.03
CA VAL A 24 -8.64 4.21 6.03
C VAL A 24 -10.06 4.72 6.23
N ASP A 25 -10.99 4.28 5.37
CA ASP A 25 -12.33 4.85 5.29
C ASP A 25 -13.18 4.46 6.51
N LYS A 26 -13.08 3.19 6.95
CA LYS A 26 -13.90 2.65 8.03
C LYS A 26 -13.11 1.68 8.90
N ALA A 27 -13.18 1.88 10.22
CA ALA A 27 -12.63 0.93 11.18
C ALA A 27 -13.40 -0.40 11.19
N LEU A 28 -12.67 -1.51 11.37
CA LEU A 28 -13.22 -2.86 11.48
C LEU A 28 -13.98 -3.05 12.80
N GLY A 29 -15.21 -3.55 12.70
CA GLY A 29 -16.02 -3.98 13.81
C GLY A 29 -15.57 -5.33 14.40
N LYS A 30 -16.14 -5.72 15.55
CA LYS A 30 -15.78 -6.96 16.26
C LYS A 30 -15.87 -8.22 15.39
N LYS A 31 -16.89 -8.32 14.54
CA LYS A 31 -17.08 -9.45 13.64
C LYS A 31 -16.02 -9.50 12.54
N GLU A 32 -15.73 -8.35 11.91
CA GLU A 32 -14.74 -8.23 10.84
C GLU A 32 -13.34 -8.57 11.36
N LYS A 33 -12.97 -8.07 12.55
CA LYS A 33 -11.70 -8.45 13.21
C LYS A 33 -11.61 -9.95 13.49
N ALA A 34 -12.69 -10.57 13.97
CA ALA A 34 -12.73 -12.02 14.21
C ALA A 34 -12.58 -12.83 12.91
N GLU A 35 -13.16 -12.35 11.81
CA GLU A 35 -12.98 -12.96 10.48
C GLU A 35 -11.52 -12.86 10.02
N VAL A 36 -10.89 -11.70 10.12
CA VAL A 36 -9.47 -11.51 9.76
C VAL A 36 -8.54 -12.35 10.65
N ALA A 37 -8.76 -12.36 11.97
CA ALA A 37 -7.98 -13.16 12.93
C ALA A 37 -8.09 -14.67 12.66
N SER A 38 -9.18 -15.13 12.02
CA SER A 38 -9.36 -16.55 11.71
C SER A 38 -8.52 -17.05 10.53
N LEU A 39 -7.98 -16.14 9.69
CA LEU A 39 -7.23 -16.49 8.48
C LEU A 39 -5.86 -17.09 8.79
N SER A 40 -5.22 -16.62 9.86
CA SER A 40 -3.89 -17.06 10.26
C SER A 40 -3.71 -16.87 11.75
N ARG A 41 -3.04 -17.82 12.41
CA ARG A 41 -2.61 -17.65 13.81
C ARG A 41 -1.61 -16.50 14.02
N ARG A 42 -1.09 -15.94 12.93
CA ARG A 42 -0.17 -14.80 12.93
C ARG A 42 -0.90 -13.45 12.80
N ALA A 43 -2.20 -13.47 12.53
CA ALA A 43 -3.00 -12.26 12.43
C ALA A 43 -3.38 -11.78 13.83
N ASP A 44 -2.99 -10.54 14.16
CA ASP A 44 -3.48 -9.82 15.34
C ASP A 44 -4.11 -8.48 14.89
N PRO A 45 -5.33 -8.51 14.33
CA PRO A 45 -5.94 -7.32 13.75
C PRO A 45 -6.40 -6.33 14.82
N THR A 46 -5.97 -5.08 14.68
CA THR A 46 -6.56 -3.94 15.38
C THR A 46 -7.84 -3.49 14.66
N SER A 47 -8.45 -2.37 15.10
CA SER A 47 -9.59 -1.79 14.38
C SER A 47 -9.23 -1.25 13.01
N ARG A 48 -7.95 -1.01 12.70
CA ARG A 48 -7.55 -0.42 11.41
C ARG A 48 -6.39 -1.12 10.73
N ARG A 49 -5.57 -1.86 11.46
CA ARG A 49 -4.34 -2.48 10.94
C ARG A 49 -4.32 -3.97 11.19
N VAL A 50 -3.64 -4.68 10.31
CA VAL A 50 -3.16 -6.04 10.57
C VAL A 50 -1.88 -6.24 9.77
N SER A 51 -0.97 -7.02 10.33
CA SER A 51 0.24 -7.43 9.63
C SER A 51 0.37 -8.94 9.60
N PHE A 52 1.08 -9.44 8.60
CA PHE A 52 1.41 -10.85 8.46
C PHE A 52 2.88 -10.99 8.13
N VAL A 53 3.58 -11.89 8.82
CA VAL A 53 4.99 -12.19 8.54
C VAL A 53 5.18 -13.70 8.39
N TYR A 54 5.69 -14.11 7.24
CA TYR A 54 5.96 -15.50 6.91
C TYR A 54 7.45 -15.66 6.65
N ASN A 55 8.18 -16.35 7.53
CA ASN A 55 9.62 -16.63 7.37
C ASN A 55 9.85 -18.02 6.76
N VAL A 56 9.03 -18.39 5.78
CA VAL A 56 9.10 -19.68 5.09
C VAL A 56 8.82 -19.44 3.62
N ASP A 57 9.71 -19.94 2.77
CA ASP A 57 9.56 -19.83 1.32
C ASP A 57 8.25 -20.48 0.83
N GLY A 58 7.59 -19.81 -0.11
CA GLY A 58 6.32 -20.22 -0.70
C GLY A 58 5.10 -20.17 0.24
N TYR A 59 5.22 -19.69 1.47
CA TYR A 59 4.06 -19.49 2.35
C TYR A 59 3.43 -18.11 2.14
N ASP A 60 2.10 -18.10 2.11
CA ASP A 60 1.31 -16.88 1.93
C ASP A 60 0.03 -16.88 2.78
N ILE A 61 -0.68 -15.74 2.81
CA ILE A 61 -1.98 -15.58 3.47
C ILE A 61 -2.97 -16.58 2.88
N PRO A 62 -3.56 -17.48 3.71
CA PRO A 62 -4.56 -18.42 3.22
C PRO A 62 -5.74 -17.70 2.56
N GLY A 63 -5.94 -17.96 1.27
CA GLY A 63 -7.02 -17.39 0.49
C GLY A 63 -6.72 -16.06 -0.21
N GLY A 64 -5.48 -15.55 -0.12
CA GLY A 64 -4.98 -14.38 -0.84
C GLY A 64 -5.18 -13.07 -0.11
N TRP A 65 -4.32 -12.09 -0.37
CA TRP A 65 -4.42 -10.72 0.15
C TRP A 65 -5.55 -9.94 -0.53
N GLU A 66 -5.94 -10.32 -1.75
CA GLU A 66 -6.94 -9.68 -2.59
C GLU A 66 -8.29 -9.64 -1.87
N LYS A 67 -8.67 -10.74 -1.18
CA LYS A 67 -9.91 -10.81 -0.40
C LYS A 67 -9.94 -9.86 0.79
N LEU A 68 -8.78 -9.56 1.37
CA LEU A 68 -8.67 -8.60 2.47
C LEU A 68 -8.90 -7.18 1.94
N MET A 69 -8.34 -6.86 0.77
CA MET A 69 -8.55 -5.57 0.09
C MET A 69 -9.98 -5.41 -0.44
N GLU A 70 -10.58 -6.49 -0.92
CA GLU A 70 -11.97 -6.53 -1.39
C GLU A 70 -12.98 -6.19 -0.28
N LYS A 71 -12.65 -6.49 0.99
CA LYS A 71 -13.64 -6.48 2.07
C LYS A 71 -13.36 -5.53 3.23
N TYR A 72 -12.11 -5.39 3.65
CA TYR A 72 -11.80 -4.82 4.96
C TYR A 72 -10.79 -3.68 4.92
N TYR A 73 -9.81 -3.73 4.02
CA TYR A 73 -8.67 -2.79 4.02
C TYR A 73 -8.59 -2.00 2.72
N ASP A 74 -8.06 -0.79 2.81
CA ASP A 74 -8.04 0.21 1.74
C ASP A 74 -6.64 0.47 1.18
N VAL A 75 -5.60 0.22 1.98
CA VAL A 75 -4.20 0.34 1.58
C VAL A 75 -3.43 -0.86 2.10
N MET A 76 -2.56 -1.43 1.27
CA MET A 76 -1.64 -2.49 1.67
C MET A 76 -0.30 -2.32 0.95
N TYR A 77 0.78 -2.67 1.64
CA TYR A 77 2.00 -3.09 0.96
C TYR A 77 2.42 -4.50 1.39
N ARG A 78 3.07 -5.19 0.45
CA ARG A 78 3.69 -6.50 0.63
C ARG A 78 5.15 -6.39 0.22
N GLU A 79 6.03 -6.93 1.05
CA GLU A 79 7.45 -7.14 0.72
C GLU A 79 7.69 -8.64 0.60
N SER A 80 8.30 -9.06 -0.51
CA SER A 80 8.72 -10.45 -0.72
C SER A 80 10.04 -10.42 -1.47
N TYR A 81 11.14 -10.65 -0.75
CA TYR A 81 12.49 -10.44 -1.28
C TYR A 81 12.64 -8.99 -1.80
N ASP A 82 13.07 -8.84 -3.04
CA ASP A 82 13.23 -7.55 -3.69
C ASP A 82 11.92 -7.12 -4.43
N TRP A 83 10.86 -7.92 -4.40
CA TRP A 83 9.58 -7.60 -5.04
C TRP A 83 8.60 -7.01 -4.04
N TRP A 84 7.93 -5.95 -4.46
CA TRP A 84 6.91 -5.28 -3.68
C TRP A 84 5.57 -5.30 -4.40
N THR A 85 4.51 -5.31 -3.61
CA THR A 85 3.15 -5.10 -4.11
C THR A 85 2.52 -3.99 -3.29
N PHE A 86 2.06 -2.92 -3.95
CA PHE A 86 1.22 -1.91 -3.34
C PHE A 86 -0.21 -2.11 -3.82
N ALA A 87 -1.17 -2.18 -2.90
CA ALA A 87 -2.58 -2.32 -3.25
C ALA A 87 -3.41 -1.18 -2.66
N LEU A 88 -4.22 -0.55 -3.51
CA LEU A 88 -5.06 0.60 -3.17
C LEU A 88 -6.51 0.28 -3.53
N ALA A 89 -7.37 0.19 -2.53
CA ALA A 89 -8.78 -0.17 -2.70
C ALA A 89 -9.72 0.97 -2.31
N PHE A 90 -10.70 1.27 -3.15
CA PHE A 90 -11.69 2.33 -2.91
C PHE A 90 -12.98 2.07 -3.69
N ASN A 91 -14.07 2.72 -3.28
CA ASN A 91 -15.32 2.68 -4.03
C ASN A 91 -15.34 3.78 -5.08
N THR A 92 -15.78 3.45 -6.29
CA THR A 92 -15.94 4.40 -7.38
C THR A 92 -17.02 3.97 -8.40
N THR A 93 -17.21 4.75 -9.45
CA THR A 93 -18.15 4.53 -10.57
C THR A 93 -17.56 3.58 -11.61
N GLU A 94 -18.43 2.96 -12.41
CA GLU A 94 -18.01 2.12 -13.54
C GLU A 94 -17.16 2.90 -14.55
N GLU A 95 -17.48 4.18 -14.80
CA GLU A 95 -16.70 5.06 -15.68
C GLU A 95 -15.26 5.26 -15.17
N GLN A 96 -15.08 5.44 -13.86
CA GLN A 96 -13.74 5.60 -13.29
C GLN A 96 -12.97 4.28 -13.32
N ILE A 97 -13.63 3.13 -13.13
CA ILE A 97 -13.01 1.81 -13.30
C ILE A 97 -12.51 1.64 -14.73
N GLU A 98 -13.34 1.96 -15.74
CA GLU A 98 -12.93 1.92 -17.15
C GLU A 98 -11.75 2.83 -17.45
N ASN A 99 -11.66 4.00 -16.80
CA ASN A 99 -10.52 4.90 -16.95
C ASN A 99 -9.25 4.36 -16.27
N LEU A 100 -9.37 3.72 -15.10
CA LEU A 100 -8.25 3.08 -14.41
C LEU A 100 -7.69 1.89 -15.21
N SER A 101 -8.56 1.05 -15.79
CA SER A 101 -8.15 -0.11 -16.58
C SER A 101 -7.31 0.23 -17.82
N LYS A 102 -7.33 1.47 -18.29
CA LYS A 102 -6.44 1.94 -19.38
C LYS A 102 -4.97 2.02 -18.98
N TYR A 103 -4.69 1.98 -17.67
CA TYR A 103 -3.33 1.96 -17.11
C TYR A 103 -2.88 0.55 -16.71
N GLU A 104 -3.68 -0.49 -16.98
CA GLU A 104 -3.28 -1.87 -16.74
C GLU A 104 -2.24 -2.30 -17.77
N PHE A 105 -1.12 -2.86 -17.30
CA PHE A 105 -0.09 -3.46 -18.15
C PHE A 105 0.72 -4.46 -17.35
N SER A 106 1.24 -5.48 -18.05
CA SER A 106 2.17 -6.45 -17.50
C SER A 106 3.54 -6.23 -18.11
N GLY A 107 4.54 -6.22 -17.25
CA GLY A 107 5.90 -5.93 -17.61
C GLY A 107 6.87 -7.06 -17.44
N TYR A 108 8.15 -6.77 -17.68
CA TYR A 108 9.22 -7.71 -17.38
C TYR A 108 9.22 -8.05 -15.88
N ASP A 109 9.47 -9.34 -15.57
CA ASP A 109 9.57 -9.85 -14.20
C ASP A 109 8.30 -9.63 -13.34
N ASP A 110 7.14 -9.72 -14.00
CA ASP A 110 5.80 -9.55 -13.42
C ASP A 110 5.57 -8.15 -12.76
N LEU A 111 6.36 -7.15 -13.15
CA LEU A 111 6.19 -5.76 -12.74
C LEU A 111 5.06 -5.10 -13.53
N GLY A 112 4.40 -4.09 -12.97
CA GLY A 112 3.35 -3.35 -13.68
C GLY A 112 2.15 -3.03 -12.82
N ILE A 113 0.98 -2.96 -13.45
CA ILE A 113 -0.28 -2.56 -12.80
C ILE A 113 -1.36 -3.56 -13.15
N SER A 114 -2.15 -3.95 -12.14
CA SER A 114 -3.40 -4.70 -12.31
C SER A 114 -4.57 -3.94 -11.68
N ILE A 115 -5.71 -3.95 -12.37
CA ILE A 115 -6.95 -3.30 -11.94
C ILE A 115 -8.05 -4.35 -11.81
N GLU A 116 -8.40 -4.71 -10.58
CA GLU A 116 -9.51 -5.61 -10.30
C GLU A 116 -10.69 -4.85 -9.69
N SER A 117 -11.92 -5.28 -9.95
CA SER A 117 -13.10 -4.67 -9.33
C SER A 117 -14.17 -5.69 -8.96
N LYS A 118 -14.93 -5.37 -7.91
CA LYS A 118 -16.11 -6.11 -7.48
C LYS A 118 -17.23 -5.16 -7.13
N GLY A 119 -18.20 -5.05 -8.04
CA GLY A 119 -19.22 -4.01 -7.95
C GLY A 119 -18.55 -2.63 -8.02
N SER A 120 -18.84 -1.75 -7.06
CA SER A 120 -18.24 -0.41 -7.02
C SER A 120 -16.83 -0.37 -6.44
N ARG A 121 -16.34 -1.45 -5.83
CA ARG A 121 -15.02 -1.44 -5.18
C ARG A 121 -13.95 -1.86 -6.18
N VAL A 122 -13.00 -0.98 -6.44
CA VAL A 122 -11.81 -1.25 -7.26
C VAL A 122 -10.62 -1.52 -6.34
N VAL A 123 -9.71 -2.38 -6.79
CA VAL A 123 -8.40 -2.65 -6.21
C VAL A 123 -7.36 -2.40 -7.30
N VAL A 124 -6.52 -1.39 -7.09
CA VAL A 124 -5.38 -1.09 -7.94
C VAL A 124 -4.14 -1.71 -7.31
N ALA A 125 -3.55 -2.71 -7.97
CA ALA A 125 -2.33 -3.37 -7.54
C ALA A 125 -1.16 -2.90 -8.40
N ILE A 126 -0.08 -2.47 -7.76
CA ILE A 126 1.18 -2.06 -8.39
C ILE A 126 2.24 -3.07 -7.98
N TYR A 127 2.81 -3.76 -8.95
CA TYR A 127 3.91 -4.70 -8.77
C TYR A 127 5.21 -3.99 -9.15
N CYS A 128 6.10 -3.80 -8.17
CA CYS A 128 7.26 -2.94 -8.33
C CYS A 128 8.50 -3.47 -7.62
N ARG A 129 9.64 -2.87 -7.97
CA ARG A 129 10.85 -2.87 -7.14
C ARG A 129 10.88 -1.58 -6.34
N VAL A 130 11.60 -1.59 -5.23
CA VAL A 130 11.72 -0.40 -4.38
C VAL A 130 13.18 -0.09 -4.07
N ASP A 131 13.57 1.18 -4.17
CA ASP A 131 14.81 1.69 -3.59
C ASP A 131 14.74 1.65 -2.05
N MET A 132 15.46 0.70 -1.48
CA MET A 132 15.57 0.54 -0.03
C MET A 132 16.23 1.74 0.67
N ALA A 133 17.05 2.53 -0.04
CA ALA A 133 17.63 3.76 0.53
C ALA A 133 16.54 4.80 0.78
N PHE A 134 15.62 4.97 -0.18
CA PHE A 134 14.55 5.95 -0.07
C PHE A 134 13.45 5.52 0.92
N ILE A 135 13.13 4.23 1.01
CA ILE A 135 12.25 3.72 2.06
C ILE A 135 12.82 4.00 3.46
N GLY A 136 14.14 3.85 3.64
CA GLY A 136 14.79 4.13 4.93
C GLY A 136 14.55 5.56 5.41
N ASP A 137 14.66 6.54 4.50
CA ASP A 137 14.44 7.96 4.81
C ASP A 137 12.99 8.26 5.21
N LEU A 138 11.99 7.57 4.65
CA LEU A 138 10.59 7.72 5.07
C LEU A 138 10.35 7.28 6.53
N TYR A 139 11.11 6.31 7.02
CA TYR A 139 11.04 5.88 8.42
C TYR A 139 11.81 6.85 9.34
N ASP A 140 12.96 7.36 8.90
CA ASP A 140 13.80 8.28 9.68
C ASP A 140 13.15 9.67 9.85
N GLU A 141 12.39 10.16 8.87
CA GLU A 141 11.63 11.43 8.98
C GLU A 141 10.56 11.37 10.09
N TYR A 142 10.05 10.18 10.41
CA TYR A 142 9.03 9.97 11.45
C TYR A 142 9.62 9.72 12.86
N GLU A 143 10.84 9.19 12.96
CA GLU A 143 11.55 8.96 14.23
C GLU A 143 12.07 10.24 14.91
N GLY A 144 11.99 11.41 14.24
CA GLY A 144 12.46 12.70 14.76
C GLY A 144 11.61 13.34 15.88
N TYR A 145 10.53 12.69 16.36
CA TYR A 145 9.52 13.31 17.24
C TYR A 145 9.24 12.57 18.56
N TYR A 146 10.16 11.74 19.07
CA TYR A 146 10.03 11.20 20.43
C TYR A 146 11.30 11.42 21.24
N GLU A 147 11.33 12.55 21.97
CA GLU A 147 12.00 12.59 23.27
C GLU A 147 11.21 11.68 24.23
N ASP A 148 11.96 10.92 25.03
CA ASP A 148 11.50 10.05 26.12
C ASP A 148 10.22 10.53 26.81
N ASP A 149 9.21 9.66 26.89
CA ASP A 149 8.36 9.51 28.09
C ASP A 149 7.62 8.17 28.02
N TYR A 150 8.27 7.13 28.53
CA TYR A 150 7.61 5.88 28.91
C TYR A 150 6.89 6.12 30.24
N GLU A 151 5.57 6.27 30.23
CA GLU A 151 4.73 5.86 31.35
C GLU A 151 3.51 5.07 30.86
N ASP A 152 3.24 4.02 31.63
CA ASP A 152 2.42 2.85 31.36
C ASP A 152 0.95 3.06 31.76
N GLU A 153 0.12 2.16 31.23
CA GLU A 153 -1.18 1.68 31.72
C GLU A 153 -2.52 2.41 31.40
N ASN A 154 -3.42 1.57 30.88
CA ASN A 154 -4.88 1.48 31.09
C ASN A 154 -5.86 2.16 30.10
N GLU A 155 -6.51 1.27 29.34
CA GLU A 155 -7.95 1.14 29.02
C GLU A 155 -8.92 2.33 29.05
N GLU A 156 -9.77 2.31 28.01
CA GLU A 156 -11.08 2.95 27.84
C GLU A 156 -11.12 4.47 27.58
N ASP A 157 -11.46 4.85 26.34
CA ASP A 157 -12.68 5.65 26.15
C ASP A 157 -13.23 5.60 24.71
N GLU A 158 -14.54 5.39 24.61
CA GLU A 158 -15.33 5.67 23.42
C GLU A 158 -15.48 7.20 23.27
N SER A 159 -15.20 7.75 22.10
CA SER A 159 -15.75 9.06 21.74
C SER A 159 -16.20 9.06 20.28
N ASP A 160 -17.52 9.05 20.10
CA ASP A 160 -18.19 9.64 18.94
C ASP A 160 -17.73 11.09 18.77
N GLY A 161 -17.39 11.45 17.54
CA GLY A 161 -16.99 12.79 17.15
C GLY A 161 -16.70 12.85 15.65
N GLU A 162 -17.70 13.28 14.88
CA GLU A 162 -17.48 13.83 13.54
C GLU A 162 -16.54 15.03 13.65
N ASP A 163 -15.34 14.89 13.11
CA ASP A 163 -14.64 15.95 12.38
C ASP A 163 -13.49 15.31 11.60
N GLY A 164 -13.35 15.68 10.32
CA GLY A 164 -12.38 15.11 9.40
C GLY A 164 -10.95 15.32 9.88
N VAL A 165 -10.38 14.29 10.49
CA VAL A 165 -8.95 14.24 10.84
C VAL A 165 -8.29 13.23 9.93
N SER A 166 -7.36 13.72 9.12
CA SER A 166 -6.42 12.93 8.32
C SER A 166 -5.75 11.88 9.21
N PHE A 167 -6.16 10.62 9.09
CA PHE A 167 -5.50 9.50 9.76
C PHE A 167 -4.10 9.36 9.15
N ALA A 168 -3.07 9.85 9.86
CA ALA A 168 -1.69 9.53 9.55
C ALA A 168 -1.38 8.18 10.19
N ALA A 169 -1.06 7.18 9.38
CA ALA A 169 -0.44 5.96 9.88
C ALA A 169 0.92 6.31 10.49
N GLU A 170 1.38 5.54 11.48
CA GLU A 170 2.76 5.66 12.01
C GLU A 170 3.83 5.23 10.98
N ASP A 171 3.39 4.86 9.78
CA ASP A 171 4.17 4.24 8.72
C ASP A 171 4.20 5.19 7.51
N GLY A 172 5.39 5.71 7.20
CA GLY A 172 5.60 6.67 6.13
C GLY A 172 5.15 6.13 4.77
N LEU A 173 5.41 4.86 4.48
CA LEU A 173 5.03 4.25 3.20
C LEU A 173 3.52 4.12 3.11
N LEU A 174 2.83 3.66 4.16
CA LEU A 174 1.36 3.65 4.17
C LEU A 174 0.78 5.06 4.00
N ASN A 175 1.39 6.09 4.61
CA ASN A 175 0.95 7.48 4.43
C ASN A 175 1.09 7.96 2.99
N LEU A 176 2.20 7.62 2.32
CA LEU A 176 2.36 7.95 0.92
C LEU A 176 1.34 7.20 0.06
N LEU A 177 1.11 5.92 0.32
CA LEU A 177 0.12 5.12 -0.41
C LEU A 177 -1.32 5.62 -0.19
N ILE A 178 -1.66 6.14 0.99
CA ILE A 178 -2.93 6.85 1.23
C ILE A 178 -3.03 8.08 0.32
N GLN A 179 -1.97 8.86 0.19
CA GLN A 179 -1.95 10.04 -0.67
C GLN A 179 -2.08 9.68 -2.15
N VAL A 180 -1.40 8.62 -2.60
CA VAL A 180 -1.55 8.08 -3.96
C VAL A 180 -2.98 7.61 -4.19
N ARG A 181 -3.56 6.84 -3.26
CA ARG A 181 -4.98 6.43 -3.32
C ARG A 181 -5.91 7.63 -3.48
N GLN A 182 -5.67 8.71 -2.73
CA GLN A 182 -6.48 9.93 -2.84
C GLN A 182 -6.32 10.62 -4.19
N GLN A 183 -5.14 10.58 -4.82
CA GLN A 183 -4.96 11.03 -6.20
C GLN A 183 -5.79 10.20 -7.17
N LEU A 184 -5.78 8.87 -7.04
CA LEU A 184 -6.58 8.00 -7.91
C LEU A 184 -8.08 8.25 -7.77
N ILE A 185 -8.57 8.43 -6.54
CA ILE A 185 -9.96 8.82 -6.26
C ILE A 185 -10.31 10.14 -6.96
N ASN A 186 -9.39 11.10 -7.00
CA ASN A 186 -9.55 12.41 -7.65
C ASN A 186 -9.20 12.41 -9.15
N GLU A 187 -9.20 11.23 -9.78
CA GLU A 187 -8.89 11.04 -11.20
C GLU A 187 -7.56 11.67 -11.61
N ASP A 188 -6.56 11.52 -10.74
CA ASP A 188 -5.18 11.92 -10.97
C ASP A 188 -4.30 10.66 -11.12
N TYR A 189 -4.18 10.20 -12.36
CA TYR A 189 -3.49 8.95 -12.70
C TYR A 189 -1.99 9.12 -12.98
N ARG A 190 -1.40 10.27 -12.65
CA ARG A 190 0.03 10.54 -12.86
C ARG A 190 0.95 9.54 -12.16
N THR A 191 0.52 8.99 -11.02
CA THR A 191 1.28 7.95 -10.33
C THR A 191 1.24 6.62 -11.10
N LEU A 192 0.11 6.25 -11.69
CA LEU A 192 0.03 5.05 -12.55
C LEU A 192 0.87 5.22 -13.82
N TYR A 193 0.82 6.40 -14.42
CA TYR A 193 1.68 6.73 -15.56
C TYR A 193 3.17 6.70 -15.20
N ALA A 194 3.55 7.13 -14.00
CA ALA A 194 4.95 7.03 -13.54
C ALA A 194 5.43 5.57 -13.41
N VAL A 195 4.55 4.64 -13.01
CA VAL A 195 4.85 3.20 -13.01
C VAL A 195 5.03 2.69 -14.44
N TRP A 196 4.17 3.11 -15.37
CA TRP A 196 4.31 2.77 -16.79
C TRP A 196 5.60 3.31 -17.39
N GLU A 197 5.99 4.56 -17.12
CA GLU A 197 7.27 5.09 -17.60
C GLU A 197 8.48 4.32 -17.06
N LYS A 198 8.40 3.79 -15.84
CA LYS A 198 9.50 3.02 -15.23
C LYS A 198 9.58 1.61 -15.78
N TYR A 199 8.42 0.98 -15.97
CA TYR A 199 8.35 -0.42 -16.33
C TYR A 199 7.87 -0.57 -17.78
N GLY A 200 6.70 -0.09 -18.17
CA GLY A 200 5.97 -0.39 -19.42
C GLY A 200 6.66 -0.42 -20.81
N ASP A 201 7.90 0.02 -20.96
CA ASP A 201 8.65 0.10 -22.22
C ASP A 201 9.66 -1.06 -22.37
N PHE A 202 9.17 -2.31 -22.41
CA PHE A 202 10.03 -3.52 -22.52
C PHE A 202 9.88 -4.30 -23.84
N ASP A 203 8.98 -3.90 -24.74
CA ASP A 203 8.84 -4.57 -26.04
C ASP A 203 9.75 -3.92 -27.09
N ASP A 204 10.95 -4.49 -27.25
CA ASP A 204 11.90 -4.16 -28.32
C ASP A 204 11.52 -4.84 -29.66
N ASP A 205 10.49 -5.72 -29.68
CA ASP A 205 10.24 -6.66 -30.80
C ASP A 205 8.77 -6.75 -31.32
N GLU A 206 7.77 -6.08 -30.74
CA GLU A 206 6.39 -6.06 -31.29
C GLU A 206 5.89 -4.64 -31.60
N GLU A 207 5.42 -4.41 -32.84
CA GLU A 207 4.87 -3.15 -33.38
C GLU A 207 3.56 -2.67 -32.72
N ASP A 208 3.13 -3.29 -31.60
CA ASP A 208 1.96 -2.86 -30.85
C ASP A 208 2.39 -1.86 -29.77
N GLU A 209 2.61 -0.61 -30.19
CA GLU A 209 2.80 0.54 -29.30
C GLU A 209 1.65 0.59 -28.28
N PHE A 210 1.90 0.15 -27.04
CA PHE A 210 0.90 0.15 -25.97
C PHE A 210 0.68 1.60 -25.50
N ASP A 211 -0.26 2.28 -26.16
CA ASP A 211 -0.56 3.70 -25.90
C ASP A 211 -1.33 3.88 -24.59
N ILE A 212 -0.60 3.90 -23.46
CA ILE A 212 -1.16 4.27 -22.16
C ILE A 212 -1.51 5.76 -22.15
N PRO A 213 -2.73 6.15 -21.77
CA PRO A 213 -3.14 7.54 -21.79
C PRO A 213 -2.24 8.45 -20.95
N ILE A 214 -1.70 9.49 -21.56
CA ILE A 214 -0.91 10.50 -20.85
C ILE A 214 -1.87 11.33 -19.96
N PRO A 215 -1.73 11.29 -18.63
CA PRO A 215 -2.61 12.02 -17.73
C PRO A 215 -2.35 13.53 -17.80
N GLN A 216 -3.39 14.33 -17.59
CA GLN A 216 -3.27 15.78 -17.56
C GLN A 216 -2.33 16.23 -16.44
N ASP A 217 -1.39 17.14 -16.74
CA ASP A 217 -0.56 17.74 -15.72
C ASP A 217 -1.38 18.63 -14.77
N LYS A 218 -1.15 18.51 -13.46
CA LYS A 218 -1.83 19.26 -12.39
C LYS A 218 -0.78 19.84 -11.44
N LYS A 219 -0.97 21.08 -10.94
CA LYS A 219 -0.02 21.67 -9.97
C LYS A 219 -0.07 20.98 -8.60
N THR A 220 -1.27 20.64 -8.14
CA THR A 220 -1.49 19.94 -6.87
C THR A 220 -0.99 18.49 -7.00
N GLY A 221 -0.39 17.94 -5.94
CA GLY A 221 0.03 16.54 -5.88
C GLY A 221 1.29 16.17 -6.68
N LYS A 222 2.03 17.15 -7.23
CA LYS A 222 3.31 16.88 -7.92
C LYS A 222 4.34 16.25 -6.99
N ASN A 223 4.43 16.74 -5.75
CA ASN A 223 5.32 16.20 -4.73
C ASN A 223 5.03 14.72 -4.42
N ILE A 224 3.76 14.31 -4.42
CA ILE A 224 3.35 12.92 -4.18
C ILE A 224 3.86 12.02 -5.32
N VAL A 225 3.69 12.47 -6.56
CA VAL A 225 4.19 11.74 -7.75
C VAL A 225 5.71 11.66 -7.74
N GLU A 226 6.41 12.73 -7.37
CA GLU A 226 7.88 12.75 -7.26
C GLU A 226 8.38 11.82 -6.14
N GLN A 227 7.79 11.86 -4.95
CA GLN A 227 8.11 10.93 -3.87
C GLN A 227 7.88 9.48 -4.28
N PHE A 228 6.77 9.20 -4.97
CA PHE A 228 6.47 7.86 -5.44
C PHE A 228 7.46 7.40 -6.52
N ARG A 229 7.89 8.28 -7.44
CA ARG A 229 8.94 7.94 -8.42
C ARG A 229 10.24 7.54 -7.75
N ASN A 230 10.66 8.30 -6.74
CA ASN A 230 11.90 8.02 -6.02
C ASN A 230 11.85 6.65 -5.29
N ILE A 231 10.67 6.16 -4.93
CA ILE A 231 10.51 4.79 -4.41
C ILE A 231 10.78 3.76 -5.49
N LEU A 232 10.33 4.00 -6.72
CA LEU A 232 10.49 3.04 -7.82
C LEU A 232 11.91 2.99 -8.40
N ASP A 233 12.76 3.95 -8.07
CA ASP A 233 14.00 4.22 -8.82
C ASP A 233 15.16 3.27 -8.57
#